data_AF-A0A2G9GZD2-F1
#
_entry.id   AF-A0A2G9GZD2-F1
#
_cell.length_a   1.000
_cell.length_b   1.000
_cell.length_c   1.000
_cell.angle_alpha   90.00
_cell.angle_beta   90.00
_cell.angle_gamma   90.00
#
_symmetry.space_group_name_H-M   'P 1'
#
loop_
_entity.id
_entity.type
_entity.pdbx_description
1 polymer ?
#
loop_
_entity_poly.entity_id
_entity_poly.type
_entity_poly.pdbx_seq_one_letter_code
_entity_poly.pdbx_strand_id
1 'polypeptide(L)'
;MTFRRGATKTAYEVWSRFKKMLRNCPNHDISRHIQVHTFYHGLTEGDKDKLDHLNGDFFLSGTTTKCHNLLNNLVANHSEKKSKRLIPTKATSIINVDQFTNLVPR
;
A
#
# COMPACT_ATOMS: atom_id res chain seq x y z
N MET A 1 9.70 -23.44 -12.21
CA MET A 1 9.09 -22.10 -12.34
C MET A 1 8.31 -21.80 -11.07
N THR A 2 8.95 -21.16 -10.10
CA THR A 2 8.33 -20.83 -8.80
C THR A 2 7.51 -19.56 -8.98
N PHE A 3 6.18 -19.69 -8.97
CA PHE A 3 5.30 -18.53 -8.85
C PHE A 3 5.56 -17.89 -7.51
N ARG A 4 6.38 -16.83 -7.52
CA ARG A 4 6.56 -15.94 -6.38
C ARG A 4 5.20 -15.29 -6.16
N ARG A 5 4.39 -15.86 -5.25
CA ARG A 5 3.29 -15.15 -4.62
C ARG A 5 3.92 -13.97 -3.89
N GLY A 6 4.11 -12.85 -4.60
CA GLY A 6 4.47 -11.55 -4.04
C GLY A 6 3.27 -10.97 -3.30
N ALA A 7 2.77 -11.71 -2.30
CA ALA A 7 1.48 -11.49 -1.70
C ALA A 7 1.62 -10.72 -0.37
N THR A 8 2.34 -9.60 -0.37
CA THR A 8 2.01 -8.51 0.54
C THR A 8 0.99 -7.64 -0.17
N LYS A 9 -0.23 -8.17 -0.39
CA LYS A 9 -1.34 -7.35 -0.88
C LYS A 9 -1.70 -6.40 0.25
N THR A 10 -1.29 -5.15 0.15
CA THR A 10 -1.66 -4.13 1.13
C THR A 10 -3.17 -3.88 1.05
N ALA A 11 -3.81 -3.48 2.15
CA ALA A 11 -5.24 -3.13 2.18
C ALA A 11 -5.64 -2.20 1.01
N TYR A 12 -4.74 -1.32 0.59
CA TYR A 12 -4.93 -0.39 -0.52
C TYR A 12 -5.07 -1.08 -1.88
N GLU A 13 -4.24 -2.10 -2.16
CA GLU A 13 -4.36 -2.88 -3.39
C GLU A 13 -5.66 -3.70 -3.42
N VAL A 14 -6.10 -4.18 -2.25
CA VAL A 14 -7.38 -4.88 -2.10
C VAL A 14 -8.53 -3.92 -2.37
N TRP A 15 -8.50 -2.68 -1.85
CA TRP A 15 -9.51 -1.66 -2.11
C TRP A 15 -9.61 -1.30 -3.60
N SER A 16 -8.46 -1.14 -4.28
CA SER A 16 -8.41 -0.85 -5.71
C SER A 16 -9.06 -1.96 -6.55
N ARG A 17 -8.77 -3.23 -6.23
CA ARG A 17 -9.40 -4.39 -6.88
C ARG A 17 -10.89 -4.49 -6.58
N PHE A 18 -11.29 -4.24 -5.34
CA PHE A 18 -12.69 -4.23 -4.93
C PHE A 18 -13.51 -3.21 -5.75
N LYS A 19 -13.01 -1.97 -5.90
CA LYS A 19 -13.66 -0.97 -6.76
C LYS A 19 -13.71 -1.36 -8.24
N LYS A 20 -12.67 -2.02 -8.76
CA LYS A 20 -12.67 -2.51 -10.15
C LYS A 20 -13.73 -3.59 -10.37
N MET A 21 -13.93 -4.47 -9.40
CA MET A 21 -15.00 -5.47 -9.43
C MET A 21 -16.38 -4.81 -9.43
N LEU A 22 -16.61 -3.83 -8.55
CA LEU A 22 -17.88 -3.10 -8.50
C LEU A 22 -18.23 -2.41 -9.83
N ARG A 23 -17.23 -1.84 -10.53
CA ARG A 23 -17.42 -1.23 -11.87
C ARG A 23 -17.84 -2.22 -12.95
N ASN A 24 -17.53 -3.50 -12.79
CA ASN A 24 -17.90 -4.55 -13.74
C ASN A 24 -19.33 -5.07 -13.50
N CYS A 25 -20.04 -4.58 -12.46
CA CYS A 25 -21.41 -4.95 -12.16
C CYS A 25 -22.36 -3.79 -12.54
N PRO A 26 -22.86 -3.74 -13.79
CA PRO A 26 -23.64 -2.60 -14.29
C PRO A 26 -25.03 -2.42 -13.64
N ASN A 27 -25.55 -3.43 -12.93
CA ASN A 27 -26.96 -3.46 -12.50
C ASN A 27 -27.16 -3.47 -10.98
N HIS A 28 -26.09 -3.36 -10.18
CA HIS A 28 -26.21 -3.37 -8.71
C HIS A 28 -25.44 -2.19 -8.13
N ASP A 29 -26.12 -1.07 -7.91
CA ASP A 29 -25.54 0.05 -7.16
C ASP A 29 -25.49 -0.36 -5.67
N ILE A 30 -24.35 -0.93 -5.28
CA ILE A 30 -24.10 -1.24 -3.87
C ILE A 30 -23.83 0.10 -3.18
N SER A 31 -24.67 0.46 -2.20
CA SER A 31 -24.49 1.70 -1.44
C SER A 31 -23.08 1.80 -0.86
N ARG A 32 -22.51 3.02 -0.90
CA ARG A 32 -21.15 3.31 -0.41
C ARG A 32 -20.93 2.86 1.04
N HIS A 33 -21.96 2.92 1.87
CA HIS A 33 -21.90 2.45 3.25
C HIS A 33 -21.62 0.94 3.32
N ILE A 34 -22.36 0.16 2.53
CA ILE A 34 -22.18 -1.29 2.43
C ILE A 34 -20.79 -1.62 1.86
N GLN A 35 -20.33 -0.89 0.86
CA GLN A 35 -18.98 -1.08 0.30
C GLN A 35 -17.89 -0.93 1.37
N VAL A 36 -17.95 0.13 2.19
CA VAL A 36 -16.97 0.42 3.24
C VAL A 36 -17.03 -0.63 4.35
N HIS A 37 -18.22 -0.99 4.83
CA HIS A 37 -18.39 -2.01 5.86
C HIS A 37 -17.93 -3.39 5.40
N THR A 38 -18.38 -3.84 4.23
CA THR A 38 -17.97 -5.14 3.66
C THR A 38 -16.46 -5.19 3.47
N PHE A 39 -15.85 -4.10 2.99
CA PHE A 39 -14.41 -4.03 2.85
C PHE A 39 -13.69 -4.14 4.20
N TYR A 40 -14.07 -3.33 5.20
CA TYR A 40 -13.43 -3.32 6.52
C TYR A 40 -13.55 -4.68 7.22
N HIS A 41 -14.72 -5.32 7.17
CA HIS A 41 -14.94 -6.63 7.79
C HIS A 41 -14.18 -7.75 7.07
N GLY A 42 -13.89 -7.59 5.78
CA GLY A 42 -13.08 -8.51 4.98
C GLY A 42 -11.57 -8.35 5.17
N LEU A 43 -11.09 -7.39 5.96
CA LEU A 43 -9.68 -7.20 6.25
C LEU A 43 -9.21 -8.08 7.42
N THR A 44 -7.91 -8.34 7.44
CA THR A 44 -7.23 -8.94 8.60
C THR A 44 -7.18 -7.94 9.75
N GLU A 45 -7.11 -8.41 11.00
CA GLU A 45 -7.02 -7.53 12.19
C GLU A 45 -5.86 -6.54 12.08
N GLY A 46 -4.69 -6.96 11.58
CA GLY A 46 -3.54 -6.08 11.40
C GLY A 46 -3.72 -5.03 10.29
N ASP A 47 -4.62 -5.23 9.33
CA ASP A 47 -4.96 -4.22 8.33
C ASP A 47 -6.09 -3.29 8.79
N LYS A 48 -6.98 -3.78 9.66
CA LYS A 48 -7.98 -2.97 10.36
C LYS A 48 -7.31 -1.97 11.30
N ASP A 49 -6.39 -2.43 12.15
CA ASP A 49 -5.63 -1.58 13.06
C ASP A 49 -4.89 -0.46 12.32
N LYS A 50 -4.25 -0.77 11.17
CA LYS A 50 -3.63 0.26 10.32
C LYS A 50 -4.63 1.30 9.83
N LEU A 51 -5.84 0.90 9.45
CA LEU A 51 -6.86 1.84 8.99
C LEU A 51 -7.39 2.70 10.13
N ASP A 52 -7.61 2.12 11.30
CA ASP A 52 -8.03 2.84 12.50
C ASP A 52 -6.97 3.87 12.90
N HIS A 53 -5.69 3.49 12.91
CA HIS A 53 -4.57 4.40 13.18
C HIS A 53 -4.49 5.56 12.18
N LEU A 54 -4.77 5.30 10.90
CA LEU A 54 -4.77 6.33 9.85
C LEU A 54 -5.98 7.26 9.92
N ASN A 55 -7.11 6.74 10.37
CA ASN A 55 -8.30 7.54 10.65
C ASN A 55 -8.14 8.36 11.94
N GLY A 56 -7.27 7.92 12.85
CA GLY A 56 -7.04 8.52 14.16
C GLY A 56 -8.07 8.10 15.22
N ASP A 57 -8.97 7.19 14.86
CA ASP A 57 -10.04 6.59 15.66
C ASP A 57 -10.58 5.36 14.89
N PHE A 58 -11.54 4.63 15.44
CA PHE A 58 -12.22 3.53 14.76
C PHE A 58 -12.69 3.93 13.35
N PHE A 59 -12.24 3.22 12.32
CA PHE A 59 -12.43 3.60 10.93
C PHE A 59 -13.91 3.72 10.54
N LEU A 60 -14.79 2.89 11.10
CA LEU A 60 -16.22 2.93 10.85
C LEU A 60 -16.99 3.92 11.75
N SER A 61 -16.33 4.63 12.68
CA SER A 61 -16.96 5.72 13.46
C SER A 61 -17.17 6.98 12.60
N GLY A 62 -16.38 7.12 11.52
CA GLY A 62 -16.48 8.22 10.57
C GLY A 62 -17.72 8.17 9.68
N THR A 63 -18.06 9.30 9.07
CA THR A 63 -19.10 9.30 8.02
C THR A 63 -18.63 8.47 6.82
N THR A 64 -19.56 7.77 6.16
CA THR A 64 -19.26 6.92 4.99
C THR A 64 -18.41 7.66 3.93
N THR A 65 -18.66 8.95 3.73
CA THR A 65 -17.89 9.79 2.82
C THR A 65 -16.43 9.94 3.26
N LYS A 66 -16.15 10.16 4.55
CA LYS A 66 -14.79 10.26 5.09
C LYS A 66 -14.03 8.94 4.91
N CYS A 67 -14.63 7.82 5.30
CA CYS A 67 -14.03 6.49 5.18
C CYS A 67 -13.67 6.16 3.73
N HIS A 68 -14.61 6.44 2.81
CA HIS A 68 -14.41 6.21 1.38
C HIS A 68 -13.31 7.11 0.78
N ASN A 69 -13.24 8.38 1.20
CA ASN A 69 -12.19 9.29 0.78
C ASN A 69 -10.81 8.87 1.30
N LEU A 70 -10.71 8.43 2.56
CA LEU A 70 -9.48 7.91 3.14
C LEU A 70 -8.95 6.72 2.31
N LEU A 71 -9.81 5.73 2.02
CA LEU A 71 -9.45 4.58 1.20
C LEU A 71 -9.00 4.97 -0.22
N ASN A 72 -9.66 5.95 -0.83
CA ASN A 72 -9.26 6.45 -2.15
C ASN A 72 -7.91 7.18 -2.12
N ASN A 73 -7.70 8.02 -1.12
CA ASN A 73 -6.44 8.73 -0.91
C ASN A 73 -5.28 7.76 -0.70
N LEU A 74 -5.50 6.68 0.05
CA LEU A 74 -4.48 5.66 0.29
C LEU A 74 -4.08 4.93 -0.99
N VAL A 75 -5.05 4.65 -1.88
CA VAL A 75 -4.75 4.08 -3.21
C VAL A 75 -3.95 5.06 -4.07
N ALA A 76 -4.32 6.36 -4.06
CA ALA A 76 -3.60 7.39 -4.81
C ALA A 76 -2.17 7.62 -4.28
N ASN A 77 -2.00 7.66 -2.97
CA ASN A 77 -0.70 7.79 -2.32
C ASN A 77 0.19 6.55 -2.51
N HIS A 78 -0.40 5.35 -2.59
CA HIS A 78 0.34 4.13 -2.89
C HIS A 78 0.93 4.12 -4.32
N SER A 79 0.21 4.69 -5.32
CA SER A 79 0.77 4.89 -6.66
C SER A 79 1.91 5.91 -6.70
N GLU A 80 1.80 7.01 -5.94
CA GLU A 80 2.85 8.02 -5.81
C GLU A 80 4.14 7.46 -5.17
N LYS A 81 4.01 6.58 -4.17
CA LYS A 81 5.16 5.95 -3.49
C LYS A 81 5.92 4.98 -4.40
N LYS A 82 5.31 4.46 -5.47
CA LYS A 82 6.00 3.74 -6.55
C LYS A 82 6.80 4.69 -7.46
N SER A 83 6.35 5.92 -7.70
CA SER A 83 7.10 6.93 -8.47
C SER A 83 8.23 7.60 -7.67
N LYS A 84 8.12 7.71 -6.34
CA LYS A 84 9.14 8.35 -5.48
C LYS A 84 10.26 7.42 -4.97
N ARG A 85 10.31 6.15 -5.40
CA ARG A 85 11.51 5.28 -5.27
C ARG A 85 12.43 5.35 -6.50
N LEU A 86 12.36 6.44 -7.26
CA LEU A 86 13.37 6.83 -8.25
C LEU A 86 13.84 8.26 -7.95
N ILE A 87 14.38 8.47 -6.76
CA ILE A 87 15.36 9.53 -6.53
C ILE A 87 16.67 8.85 -6.08
N PRO A 88 17.64 8.65 -6.99
CA PRO A 88 19.01 8.42 -6.59
C PRO A 88 19.61 9.77 -6.21
N THR A 89 19.39 10.22 -4.97
CA THR A 89 20.19 11.33 -4.44
C THR A 89 21.48 10.76 -3.90
N LYS A 90 22.55 11.06 -4.63
CA LYS A 90 23.93 10.62 -4.40
C LYS A 90 24.49 11.10 -3.05
N ALA A 91 25.47 10.31 -2.61
CA ALA A 91 26.68 10.68 -1.86
C ALA A 91 26.58 10.95 -0.35
N THR A 92 26.94 9.92 0.42
CA THR A 92 27.99 9.86 1.48
C THR A 92 27.76 8.51 2.17
N SER A 93 28.48 7.43 1.86
CA SER A 93 29.91 7.27 2.11
C SER A 93 30.52 6.30 1.10
N ILE A 94 31.58 6.76 0.43
CA ILE A 94 32.49 5.90 -0.31
C ILE A 94 33.33 5.14 0.72
N ILE A 95 33.10 3.82 0.75
CA ILE A 95 34.07 2.73 0.92
C ILE A 95 35.47 3.16 1.40
N ASN A 96 35.86 2.71 2.59
CA ASN A 96 37.25 2.31 2.82
C ASN A 96 37.27 0.95 3.51
N VAL A 97 37.16 -0.09 2.69
CA VAL A 97 37.63 -1.44 3.00
C VAL A 97 38.41 -1.85 1.75
N ASP A 98 39.71 -1.55 1.75
CA ASP A 98 40.75 -2.49 1.31
C ASP A 98 42.12 -1.83 1.53
N GLN A 99 42.77 -2.17 2.65
CA GLN A 99 44.20 -1.94 2.79
C GLN A 99 44.93 -3.12 2.13
N PHE A 100 45.45 -2.85 0.94
CA PHE A 100 46.67 -3.39 0.37
C PHE A 100 46.86 -4.91 0.45
N THR A 101 46.48 -5.60 -0.61
CA THR A 101 47.28 -6.74 -1.07
C THR A 101 47.60 -6.60 -2.55
N ASN A 102 48.87 -6.93 -2.89
CA ASN A 102 49.36 -7.39 -4.18
C ASN A 102 50.10 -6.36 -5.06
N LEU A 103 51.45 -6.32 -4.95
CA LEU A 103 52.36 -7.07 -5.85
C LEU A 103 53.83 -6.59 -5.72
N VAL A 104 54.72 -7.52 -5.40
CA VAL A 104 56.16 -7.44 -5.65
C VAL A 104 56.41 -7.63 -7.16
N PRO A 105 57.25 -6.79 -7.81
CA PRO A 105 58.43 -7.35 -8.47
C PRO A 105 59.66 -6.41 -8.46
N ARG A 106 60.81 -6.91 -8.01
CA ARG A 106 62.12 -6.67 -8.62
C ARG A 106 63.09 -7.77 -8.22
#